data_AF-A0A3D2GSA1-F1
#
_entry.id   AF-A0A3D2GSA1-F1
#
_cell.length_a   1.000
_cell.length_b   1.000
_cell.length_c   1.000
_cell.angle_alpha   90.00
_cell.angle_beta   90.00
_cell.angle_gamma   90.00
#
_symmetry.space_group_name_H-M   'P 1'
#
loop_
_entity.id
_entity.type
_entity.pdbx_description
1 polymer ?
#
loop_
_entity_poly.entity_id
_entity_poly.type
_entity_poly.pdbx_seq_one_letter_code
_entity_poly.pdbx_strand_id
1 'polypeptide(L)'
;MPTSLPIDSQGNAIPALRPRPDHAFEVTIDSTSTRTATAFAADTQVISLYATADAKIALGDSTVTATTGDHFIPAGQYLYFAIGNKMRTRASHLAVIATSDGGTLHISELD
;
A
#
# COMPACT_ATOMS: atom_id res chain seq x y z
N MET A 1 29.83 15.04 -0.63
CA MET A 1 28.98 15.61 0.44
C MET A 1 27.98 14.53 0.85
N PRO A 2 27.91 14.13 2.12
CA PRO A 2 26.89 13.17 2.55
C PRO A 2 25.52 13.86 2.57
N THR A 3 24.53 13.24 1.94
CA THR A 3 23.14 13.68 2.00
C THR A 3 22.58 13.29 3.37
N SER A 4 22.23 14.29 4.19
CA SER A 4 21.58 14.04 5.48
C SER A 4 20.07 13.99 5.28
N LEU A 5 19.42 12.94 5.78
CA LEU A 5 17.96 12.85 5.76
C LEU A 5 17.36 13.92 6.68
N PRO A 6 16.18 14.47 6.33
CA PRO A 6 15.40 15.28 7.27
C PRO A 6 15.17 14.50 8.55
N ILE A 7 15.41 15.13 9.70
CA ILE A 7 15.17 14.56 11.02
C ILE A 7 13.81 15.01 11.54
N ASP A 8 13.11 14.13 12.26
CA ASP A 8 11.91 14.50 12.99
C ASP A 8 12.25 15.40 14.19
N SER A 9 11.21 15.90 14.86
CA SER A 9 11.36 16.74 16.06
C SER A 9 11.96 16.02 17.28
N GLN A 10 12.15 14.70 17.21
CA GLN A 10 12.78 13.85 18.23
C GLN A 10 14.21 13.42 17.84
N GLY A 11 14.73 13.87 16.69
CA GLY A 11 16.07 13.56 16.22
C GLY A 11 16.20 12.22 15.46
N ASN A 12 15.08 11.57 15.11
CA ASN A 12 15.10 10.37 14.29
C ASN A 12 15.15 10.76 12.81
N ALA A 13 15.96 10.07 12.02
CA ALA A 13 15.93 10.24 10.57
C ALA A 13 14.55 9.85 10.03
N ILE A 14 13.90 10.76 9.30
CA ILE A 14 12.68 10.46 8.57
C ILE A 14 13.07 9.50 7.44
N PRO A 15 12.49 8.29 7.39
CA PRO A 15 12.82 7.33 6.34
C PRO A 15 12.41 7.89 4.98
N ALA A 16 13.37 8.31 4.17
CA ALA A 16 13.16 8.50 2.74
C ALA A 16 13.30 7.14 2.07
N LEU A 17 12.22 6.36 2.08
CA LEU A 17 12.18 5.08 1.39
C LEU A 17 12.10 5.32 -0.11
N ARG A 18 12.80 4.49 -0.88
CA ARG A 18 12.83 4.60 -2.33
C ARG A 18 11.81 3.61 -2.93
N PRO A 19 11.13 3.97 -4.03
CA PRO A 19 10.38 3.00 -4.81
C PRO A 19 11.31 1.93 -5.38
N ARG A 20 10.96 0.68 -5.16
CA ARG A 20 11.76 -0.44 -5.67
C ARG A 20 11.54 -0.59 -7.20
N PRO A 21 12.61 -0.78 -7.98
CA PRO A 21 12.48 -1.00 -9.43
C PRO A 21 11.63 -2.24 -9.74
N ASP A 22 10.76 -2.17 -10.74
CA ASP A 22 9.93 -3.30 -11.21
C ASP A 22 8.92 -3.88 -10.20
N HIS A 23 8.67 -3.18 -9.09
CA HIS A 23 7.71 -3.57 -8.04
C HIS A 23 6.56 -2.56 -7.92
N ALA A 24 6.07 -2.11 -9.08
CA ALA A 24 4.84 -1.31 -9.20
C ALA A 24 3.67 -2.23 -9.53
N PHE A 25 2.53 -1.99 -8.87
CA PHE A 25 1.31 -2.76 -9.09
C PHE A 25 0.16 -1.81 -9.38
N GLU A 26 -0.76 -2.28 -10.21
CA GLU A 26 -2.02 -1.62 -10.47
C GLU A 26 -3.15 -2.60 -10.19
N VAL A 27 -4.16 -2.13 -9.46
CA VAL A 27 -5.35 -2.91 -9.13
C VAL A 27 -6.57 -2.08 -9.49
N THR A 28 -7.48 -2.66 -10.28
CA THR A 28 -8.76 -2.03 -10.59
C THR A 28 -9.62 -1.94 -9.33
N ILE A 29 -10.19 -0.76 -9.10
CA ILE A 29 -11.17 -0.52 -8.05
C ILE A 29 -12.56 -0.68 -8.69
N ASP A 30 -13.33 -1.64 -8.19
CA ASP A 30 -14.69 -1.92 -8.65
C ASP A 30 -15.59 -2.25 -7.44
N SER A 31 -16.90 -2.35 -7.68
CA SER A 31 -17.94 -2.81 -6.77
C SER A 31 -17.71 -4.22 -6.19
N THR A 32 -16.77 -4.98 -6.75
CA THR A 32 -16.32 -6.27 -6.22
C THR A 32 -14.88 -6.17 -5.75
N SER A 33 -14.57 -6.86 -4.66
CA SER A 33 -13.21 -6.88 -4.10
C SER A 33 -12.23 -7.45 -5.12
N THR A 34 -11.27 -6.63 -5.52
CA THR A 34 -10.15 -7.01 -6.38
C THR A 34 -8.86 -7.03 -5.56
N ARG A 35 -8.01 -8.02 -5.76
CA ARG A 35 -6.75 -8.19 -5.03
C ARG A 35 -5.57 -8.11 -5.98
N THR A 36 -4.40 -7.74 -5.48
CA THR A 36 -3.13 -7.95 -6.19
C THR A 36 -3.02 -9.41 -6.66
N ALA A 37 -2.68 -9.61 -7.93
CA ALA A 37 -2.56 -10.96 -8.51
C ALA A 37 -1.29 -11.68 -8.03
N THR A 38 -0.23 -10.91 -7.79
CA THR A 38 1.05 -11.38 -7.29
C THR A 38 1.26 -10.89 -5.86
N ALA A 39 2.02 -11.69 -5.10
CA ALA A 39 2.43 -11.32 -3.75
C ALA A 39 3.50 -10.22 -3.79
N PHE A 40 3.46 -9.32 -2.81
CA PHE A 40 4.56 -8.42 -2.50
C PHE A 40 5.84 -9.19 -2.18
N ALA A 41 6.99 -8.59 -2.46
CA ALA A 41 8.28 -9.17 -2.20
C ALA A 41 8.46 -9.51 -0.70
N ALA A 42 9.25 -10.54 -0.43
CA ALA A 42 9.36 -11.11 0.92
C ALA A 42 10.01 -10.17 1.95
N ASP A 43 10.75 -9.18 1.48
CA ASP A 43 11.49 -8.18 2.24
C ASP A 43 10.80 -6.81 2.32
N THR A 44 9.73 -6.57 1.54
CA THR A 44 8.96 -5.32 1.58
C THR A 44 8.26 -5.15 2.91
N GLN A 45 8.40 -3.98 3.52
CA GLN A 45 7.78 -3.66 4.82
C GLN A 45 6.78 -2.50 4.73
N VAL A 46 6.95 -1.64 3.72
CA VAL A 46 6.12 -0.47 3.49
C VAL A 46 5.74 -0.43 2.02
N ILE A 47 4.49 -0.10 1.75
CA ILE A 47 3.99 0.20 0.42
C ILE A 47 3.46 1.62 0.39
N SER A 48 3.54 2.26 -0.76
CA SER A 48 2.76 3.46 -1.04
C SER A 48 1.53 3.13 -1.87
N LEU A 49 0.47 3.88 -1.65
CA LEU A 49 -0.83 3.76 -2.30
C LEU A 49 -1.24 5.10 -2.87
N TYR A 50 -1.76 5.08 -4.09
CA TYR A 50 -2.45 6.21 -4.71
C TYR A 50 -3.71 5.69 -5.40
N ALA A 51 -4.87 6.17 -4.96
CA ALA A 51 -6.15 5.79 -5.53
C ALA A 51 -6.71 6.92 -6.40
N THR A 52 -7.27 6.56 -7.57
CA THR A 52 -7.99 7.53 -8.42
C THR A 52 -9.45 7.70 -8.03
N ALA A 53 -9.98 6.84 -7.16
CA ALA A 53 -11.35 6.85 -6.65
C ALA A 53 -11.38 6.43 -5.17
N ASP A 54 -12.42 6.84 -4.46
CA ASP A 54 -12.61 6.54 -3.04
C ASP A 54 -12.84 5.04 -2.83
N ALA A 55 -12.03 4.42 -1.98
CA ALA A 55 -12.00 2.97 -1.85
C ALA A 55 -11.82 2.47 -0.42
N LYS A 56 -12.05 1.18 -0.24
CA LYS A 56 -11.82 0.43 0.99
C LYS A 56 -10.74 -0.61 0.74
N ILE A 57 -9.77 -0.73 1.65
CA ILE A 57 -8.65 -1.66 1.50
C ILE A 57 -8.51 -2.62 2.66
N ALA A 58 -8.05 -3.83 2.35
CA ALA A 58 -7.67 -4.85 3.32
C ALA A 58 -6.30 -5.43 2.97
N LEU A 59 -5.44 -5.57 3.98
CA LEU A 59 -4.12 -6.20 3.87
C LEU A 59 -4.18 -7.62 4.43
N GLY A 60 -3.62 -8.59 3.72
CA GLY A 60 -3.64 -9.99 4.16
C GLY A 60 -2.80 -10.91 3.28
N ASP A 61 -3.23 -12.17 3.18
CA ASP A 61 -2.57 -13.19 2.35
C ASP A 61 -3.26 -13.35 0.99
N SER A 62 -2.97 -14.43 0.26
CA SER A 62 -3.55 -14.70 -1.07
C SER A 62 -5.07 -14.95 -1.06
N THR A 63 -5.70 -14.96 0.12
CA THR A 63 -7.16 -15.13 0.29
C THR A 63 -7.85 -13.84 0.74
N VAL A 64 -7.10 -12.75 0.98
CA VAL A 64 -7.68 -11.49 1.45
C VAL A 64 -8.75 -10.96 0.49
N THR A 65 -9.83 -10.47 1.08
CA THR A 65 -10.99 -9.88 0.40
C THR A 65 -11.36 -8.60 1.14
N ALA A 66 -11.51 -7.50 0.42
CA ALA A 66 -11.94 -6.22 0.98
C ALA A 66 -13.47 -6.17 1.07
N THR A 67 -13.95 -5.51 2.11
CA THR A 67 -15.37 -5.36 2.45
C THR A 67 -15.67 -3.90 2.77
N THR A 68 -16.96 -3.55 2.85
CA THR A 68 -17.38 -2.19 3.20
C THR A 68 -17.03 -1.78 4.64
N GLY A 69 -16.72 -2.75 5.50
CA GLY A 69 -16.28 -2.53 6.88
C GLY A 69 -14.80 -2.18 7.02
N ASP A 70 -14.01 -2.28 5.94
CA ASP A 70 -12.57 -2.09 6.00
C ASP A 70 -12.13 -0.61 5.97
N HIS A 71 -10.83 -0.38 5.94
CA HIS A 71 -10.21 0.94 6.02
C HIS A 71 -10.47 1.75 4.76
N PHE A 72 -10.93 2.99 4.94
CA PHE A 72 -11.16 3.93 3.86
C PHE A 72 -9.85 4.58 3.40
N ILE A 73 -9.69 4.71 2.09
CA ILE A 73 -8.67 5.55 1.46
C ILE A 73 -9.34 6.55 0.50
N PRO A 74 -9.02 7.85 0.60
CA PRO A 74 -9.55 8.87 -0.29
C PRO A 74 -8.87 8.85 -1.66
N ALA A 75 -9.60 9.25 -2.69
CA ALA A 75 -9.08 9.54 -4.01
C ALA A 75 -8.07 10.71 -3.99
N GLY A 76 -7.08 10.64 -4.86
CA GLY A 76 -6.15 11.75 -5.10
C GLY A 76 -5.10 11.96 -4.02
N GLN A 77 -5.02 11.08 -3.00
CA GLN A 77 -3.99 11.15 -1.97
C GLN A 77 -2.95 10.05 -2.12
N TYR A 78 -1.70 10.41 -1.88
CA TYR A 78 -0.57 9.48 -1.82
C TYR A 78 -0.32 9.10 -0.36
N LEU A 79 -0.51 7.84 -0.01
CA LEU A 79 -0.47 7.34 1.36
C LEU A 79 0.57 6.24 1.51
N TYR A 80 1.10 6.08 2.73
CA TYR A 80 2.10 5.05 3.05
C TYR A 80 1.55 4.11 4.12
N PHE A 81 1.66 2.80 3.88
CA PHE A 81 1.19 1.77 4.79
C PHE A 81 2.27 0.76 5.10
N ALA A 82 2.45 0.47 6.38
CA ALA A 82 3.25 -0.67 6.81
C ALA A 82 2.47 -1.96 6.59
N ILE A 83 3.08 -2.94 5.94
CA ILE A 83 2.48 -4.27 5.68
C ILE A 83 3.02 -5.35 6.63
N GLY A 84 3.81 -4.97 7.63
CA GLY A 84 4.45 -5.85 8.60
C GLY A 84 5.95 -5.97 8.38
N ASN A 85 6.59 -6.89 9.11
CA ASN A 85 8.03 -7.13 9.02
C ASN A 85 8.35 -8.62 9.21
N LYS A 86 9.62 -9.02 9.11
CA LYS A 86 10.03 -10.44 9.24
C LYS A 86 9.76 -11.07 10.62
N MET A 87 9.49 -10.26 11.66
CA MET A 87 9.25 -10.74 13.03
C MET A 87 7.76 -10.78 13.41
N ARG A 88 6.86 -10.28 12.57
CA ARG A 88 5.40 -10.28 12.77
C ARG A 88 4.72 -10.81 11.51
N THR A 89 3.42 -11.08 11.58
CA THR A 89 2.64 -11.43 10.39
C THR A 89 2.76 -10.30 9.37
N ARG A 90 3.28 -10.62 8.18
CA ARG A 90 3.42 -9.70 7.05
C ARG A 90 2.32 -9.99 6.04
N ALA A 91 1.56 -8.97 5.66
CA ALA A 91 0.64 -9.08 4.55
C ALA A 91 1.44 -9.24 3.24
N SER A 92 1.03 -10.20 2.43
CA SER A 92 1.62 -10.45 1.11
C SER A 92 0.75 -9.89 -0.01
N HIS A 93 -0.50 -9.55 0.27
CA HIS A 93 -1.44 -9.04 -0.72
C HIS A 93 -2.27 -7.88 -0.14
N LEU A 94 -2.80 -7.09 -1.05
CA LEU A 94 -3.78 -6.05 -0.77
C LEU A 94 -5.03 -6.31 -1.61
N ALA A 95 -6.20 -6.25 -0.98
CA ALA A 95 -7.49 -6.20 -1.65
C ALA A 95 -8.10 -4.80 -1.54
N VAL A 96 -8.87 -4.42 -2.57
CA VAL A 96 -9.54 -3.12 -2.68
C VAL A 96 -10.96 -3.30 -3.22
N ILE A 97 -11.89 -2.50 -2.72
CA ILE A 97 -13.27 -2.41 -3.21
C ILE A 97 -13.69 -0.93 -3.28
N ALA A 98 -14.50 -0.57 -4.29
CA ALA A 98 -15.03 0.77 -4.47
C ALA A 98 -15.96 1.17 -3.32
N THR A 99 -15.96 2.45 -2.96
CA THR A 99 -16.97 3.01 -2.05
C THR A 99 -18.23 3.49 -2.81
N SER A 100 -18.05 4.06 -4.00
CA SER A 100 -19.14 4.51 -4.87
C SER A 100 -18.81 4.33 -6.35
N ASP A 101 -17.64 4.81 -6.76
CA ASP A 101 -17.20 4.86 -8.15
C ASP A 101 -15.98 3.97 -8.39
N GLY A 102 -15.84 3.47 -9.62
CA GLY A 102 -14.68 2.67 -10.03
C GLY A 102 -13.44 3.53 -10.28
N GLY A 103 -12.27 2.88 -10.32
CA GLY A 103 -11.00 3.56 -10.53
C GLY A 103 -9.81 2.61 -10.56
N THR A 104 -8.63 3.14 -10.25
CA THR A 104 -7.37 2.40 -10.19
C THR A 104 -6.63 2.72 -8.91
N LEU A 105 -6.12 1.69 -8.25
CA LEU A 105 -5.19 1.78 -7.14
C LEU A 105 -3.79 1.49 -7.67
N HIS A 106 -2.92 2.48 -7.60
CA HIS A 106 -1.51 2.34 -7.89
C HIS A 106 -0.76 2.06 -6.58
N ILE A 107 0.09 1.04 -6.60
CA ILE A 107 0.83 0.57 -5.44
C ILE A 107 2.32 0.55 -5.80
N SER A 108 3.19 1.00 -4.90
CA SER A 108 4.63 0.81 -5.04
C SER A 108 5.21 0.19 -3.79
N GLU A 109 6.00 -0.87 -3.96
CA GLU A 109 6.81 -1.41 -2.87
C GLU A 109 8.00 -0.50 -2.60
N LEU A 110 8.30 -0.26 -1.33
CA LEU A 110 9.37 0.64 -0.92
C LEU A 110 10.51 -0.11 -0.22
N ASP A 111 11.75 0.31 -0.52
CA ASP A 111 13.01 -0.23 0.01
C ASP A 111 13.90 0.83 0.70
#